data_AF-A0A410RVU0-F1
#
_entry.id   AF-A0A410RVU0-F1
#
_cell.length_a   1.000
_cell.length_b   1.000
_cell.length_c   1.000
_cell.angle_alpha   90.00
_cell.angle_beta   90.00
_cell.angle_gamma   90.00
#
_symmetry.space_group_name_H-M   'P 1'
#
loop_
_entity.id
_entity.type
_entity.pdbx_description
1 polymer ?
#
loop_
_entity_poly.entity_id
_entity_poly.type
_entity_poly.pdbx_seq_one_letter_code
_entity_poly.pdbx_strand_id
1 'polypeptide(L)'
;MDLTTATTKLQALRRDMTGHTDRNDERRILDLLEGATGEELNFLLSNVDLVRLLSDLDDRLVGPKHHTELLDLLCTRRAAELSLPVRASLTTALQKGATHAQAEARLRDLFLGLKGRELTGFKNLLEAGGEYHDLHKLVFDDVDDVVVRAELLTHFQREADAFPSGENKVLSDIDDTFFANWVDKRYPPKTVYPGVLAFYQELDRGPGIIPGRAGDLVFVSARPQDPLGLIENATLDSLSKRGVPLSVMLSGSFFYLVGNTRIAQKKFENFEQYARLFPEYGFVFVGDSGQGDVEFGARMRESLPQAVRAVFIHDVVATPREQRDAWRAKHVFFFDTYVGAAVDAFHAGVISRDGVDRIAAAATESLAAISFPSPALRQAREAELERDLALARALPRTQALGLSPR
;
A
#
# COMPACT_ATOMS: atom_id res chain seq x y z
N MET A 1 7.69 -26.90 -16.94
CA MET A 1 9.09 -27.01 -16.49
C MET A 1 9.39 -28.43 -16.02
N ASP A 2 10.53 -29.01 -16.42
CA ASP A 2 11.05 -30.24 -15.78
C ASP A 2 11.69 -29.88 -14.43
N LEU A 3 11.03 -30.28 -13.35
CA LEU A 3 11.47 -29.96 -11.97
C LEU A 3 12.81 -30.61 -11.63
N THR A 4 13.14 -31.76 -12.18
CA THR A 4 14.40 -32.43 -11.89
C THR A 4 15.56 -31.63 -12.47
N THR A 5 15.48 -31.27 -13.76
CA THR A 5 16.48 -30.43 -14.42
C THR A 5 16.62 -29.06 -13.74
N ALA A 6 15.49 -28.41 -13.42
CA ALA A 6 15.50 -27.11 -12.73
C ALA A 6 16.15 -27.20 -11.33
N THR A 7 15.88 -28.27 -10.58
CA THR A 7 16.48 -28.50 -9.26
C THR A 7 17.99 -28.75 -9.35
N THR A 8 18.44 -29.50 -10.37
CA THR A 8 19.88 -29.70 -10.60
C THR A 8 20.59 -28.38 -10.92
N LYS A 9 19.99 -27.53 -11.78
CA LYS A 9 20.51 -26.18 -12.05
C LYS A 9 20.54 -25.32 -10.78
N LEU A 10 19.51 -25.39 -9.93
CA LEU A 10 19.48 -24.65 -8.67
C LEU A 10 20.58 -25.07 -7.71
N GLN A 11 20.84 -26.38 -7.59
CA GLN A 11 21.94 -26.90 -6.77
C GLN A 11 23.31 -26.45 -7.29
N ALA A 12 23.50 -26.45 -8.61
CA ALA A 12 24.72 -25.93 -9.23
C ALA A 12 24.90 -24.43 -8.96
N LEU A 13 23.85 -23.62 -9.16
CA LEU A 13 23.87 -22.19 -8.88
C LEU A 13 24.22 -21.91 -7.41
N ARG A 14 23.58 -22.59 -6.45
CA ARG A 14 23.87 -22.42 -5.03
C ARG A 14 25.29 -22.82 -4.66
N ARG A 15 25.81 -23.90 -5.25
CA ARG A 15 27.19 -24.34 -5.02
C ARG A 15 28.18 -23.28 -5.48
N ASP A 16 27.97 -22.75 -6.69
CA ASP A 16 28.88 -21.78 -7.29
C ASP A 16 28.79 -20.40 -6.59
N MET A 17 27.68 -20.10 -5.91
CA MET A 17 27.54 -18.95 -4.98
C MET A 17 28.09 -19.21 -3.56
N THR A 18 28.50 -20.44 -3.22
CA THR A 18 28.92 -20.78 -1.84
C THR A 18 30.40 -20.51 -1.62
N GLY A 19 30.72 -19.56 -0.73
CA GLY A 19 32.10 -19.26 -0.36
C GLY A 19 32.63 -18.06 -1.14
N HIS A 20 33.90 -18.13 -1.56
CA HIS A 20 34.48 -17.12 -2.46
C HIS A 20 34.20 -17.52 -3.91
N THR A 21 33.43 -16.69 -4.62
CA THR A 21 33.11 -16.87 -6.04
C THR A 21 34.30 -16.43 -6.88
N ASP A 22 34.95 -17.37 -7.56
CA ASP A 22 36.06 -17.07 -8.46
C ASP A 22 35.59 -16.76 -9.88
N ARG A 23 36.52 -16.36 -10.76
CA ARG A 23 36.21 -15.99 -12.15
C ARG A 23 35.45 -17.09 -12.92
N ASN A 24 35.80 -18.35 -12.66
CA ASN A 24 35.19 -19.48 -13.33
C ASN A 24 33.81 -19.77 -12.73
N ASP A 25 33.63 -19.58 -11.42
CA ASP A 25 32.31 -19.60 -10.79
C ASP A 25 31.39 -18.52 -11.39
N GLU A 26 31.85 -17.27 -11.45
CA GLU A 26 31.11 -16.14 -12.04
C GLU A 26 30.64 -16.46 -13.47
N ARG A 27 31.54 -17.01 -14.31
CA ARG A 27 31.20 -17.41 -15.69
C ARG A 27 30.20 -18.57 -15.74
N ARG A 28 30.35 -19.58 -14.87
CA ARG A 28 29.41 -20.70 -14.79
C ARG A 28 28.03 -20.25 -14.38
N ILE A 29 27.93 -19.30 -13.45
CA ILE A 29 26.66 -18.69 -13.03
C ILE A 29 26.00 -18.01 -14.25
N LEU A 30 26.74 -17.17 -14.99
CA LEU A 30 26.20 -16.51 -16.18
C LEU A 30 25.75 -17.51 -17.25
N ASP A 31 26.56 -18.52 -17.57
CA ASP A 31 26.21 -19.55 -18.56
C ASP A 31 24.97 -20.34 -18.16
N LEU A 32 24.84 -20.65 -16.87
CA LEU A 32 23.69 -21.35 -16.31
C LEU A 32 22.41 -20.52 -16.43
N LEU A 33 22.49 -19.23 -16.09
CA LEU A 33 21.36 -18.31 -16.20
C LEU A 33 21.00 -18.01 -17.66
N GLU A 34 21.99 -17.88 -18.55
CA GLU A 34 21.76 -17.65 -19.97
C GLU A 34 21.14 -18.88 -20.67
N GLY A 35 21.58 -20.08 -20.31
CA GLY A 35 21.07 -21.34 -20.88
C GLY A 35 19.76 -21.84 -20.26
N ALA A 36 19.23 -21.19 -19.22
CA ALA A 36 17.95 -21.56 -18.61
C ALA A 36 16.77 -21.13 -19.49
N THR A 37 15.72 -21.95 -19.59
CA THR A 37 14.41 -21.51 -20.12
C THR A 37 13.80 -20.42 -19.23
N GLY A 38 12.82 -19.65 -19.72
CA GLY A 38 12.18 -18.61 -18.90
C GLY A 38 11.56 -19.15 -17.60
N GLU A 39 10.93 -20.33 -17.63
CA GLU A 39 10.38 -20.98 -16.43
C GLU A 39 11.49 -21.38 -15.44
N GLU A 40 12.58 -21.97 -15.94
CA GLU A 40 13.73 -22.32 -15.10
C GLU A 40 14.40 -21.08 -14.53
N LEU A 41 14.59 -20.02 -15.31
CA LEU A 41 15.19 -18.77 -14.86
C LEU A 41 14.41 -18.19 -13.67
N ASN A 42 13.08 -18.13 -13.77
CA ASN A 42 12.22 -17.69 -12.68
C ASN A 42 12.32 -18.59 -11.45
N PHE A 43 12.32 -19.91 -11.65
CA PHE A 43 12.49 -20.87 -10.56
C PHE A 43 13.82 -20.68 -9.84
N LEU A 44 14.93 -20.51 -10.58
CA LEU A 44 16.26 -20.32 -10.04
C LEU A 44 16.34 -19.04 -9.20
N LEU A 45 15.95 -17.91 -9.79
CA LEU A 45 16.02 -16.59 -9.15
C LEU A 45 15.08 -16.45 -7.95
N SER A 46 13.95 -17.17 -7.94
CA SER A 46 13.05 -17.20 -6.77
C SER A 46 13.62 -17.98 -5.58
N ASN A 47 14.66 -18.79 -5.80
CA ASN A 47 15.18 -19.74 -4.81
C ASN A 47 16.64 -19.45 -4.41
N VAL A 48 17.15 -18.27 -4.72
CA VAL A 48 18.48 -17.80 -4.31
C VAL A 48 18.40 -16.42 -3.68
N ASP A 49 19.40 -16.07 -2.88
CA ASP A 49 19.57 -14.70 -2.38
C ASP A 49 20.09 -13.81 -3.52
N LEU A 50 19.23 -12.94 -4.04
CA LEU A 50 19.58 -12.06 -5.16
C LEU A 50 20.56 -10.97 -4.76
N VAL A 51 20.56 -10.50 -3.51
CA VAL A 51 21.54 -9.52 -3.04
C VAL A 51 22.93 -10.15 -3.12
N ARG A 52 23.04 -11.39 -2.62
CA ARG A 52 24.27 -12.16 -2.70
C ARG A 52 24.66 -12.47 -4.15
N LEU A 53 23.71 -12.89 -4.99
CA LEU A 53 23.99 -13.18 -6.40
C LEU A 53 24.59 -11.96 -7.12
N LEU A 54 24.03 -10.77 -6.88
CA LEU A 54 24.55 -9.54 -7.46
C LEU A 54 25.93 -9.20 -6.89
N SER A 55 26.15 -9.36 -5.59
CA SER A 55 27.45 -9.05 -4.97
C SER A 55 28.56 -10.07 -5.26
N ASP A 56 28.21 -11.30 -5.63
CA ASP A 56 29.16 -12.38 -5.91
C ASP A 56 29.81 -12.26 -7.30
N LEU A 57 29.24 -11.43 -8.20
CA LEU A 57 29.79 -11.18 -9.53
C LEU A 57 30.47 -9.80 -9.56
N ASP A 58 31.68 -9.75 -10.10
CA ASP A 58 32.52 -8.54 -10.09
C ASP A 58 32.83 -8.00 -11.49
N ASP A 59 32.98 -6.68 -11.58
CA ASP A 59 33.58 -6.01 -12.74
C ASP A 59 35.08 -5.76 -12.49
N ARG A 60 35.92 -6.40 -13.30
CA ARG A 60 37.37 -6.28 -13.16
C ARG A 60 37.88 -5.06 -13.93
N LEU A 61 38.86 -4.33 -13.36
CA LEU A 61 39.53 -3.21 -14.03
C LEU A 61 40.16 -3.63 -15.36
N VAL A 62 40.75 -4.84 -15.39
CA VAL A 62 41.29 -5.48 -16.60
C VAL A 62 40.78 -6.93 -16.60
N GLY A 63 39.86 -7.23 -17.51
CA GLY A 63 39.24 -8.55 -17.60
C GLY A 63 37.75 -8.49 -17.91
N PRO A 64 37.02 -9.61 -17.72
CA PRO A 64 35.59 -9.65 -17.93
C PRO A 64 34.85 -8.76 -16.92
N LYS A 65 33.70 -8.26 -17.36
CA LYS A 65 32.78 -7.42 -16.58
C LYS A 65 31.52 -8.23 -16.25
N HIS A 66 31.69 -9.26 -15.42
CA HIS A 66 30.64 -10.25 -15.20
C HIS A 66 29.45 -9.65 -14.43
N HIS A 67 29.68 -8.68 -13.55
CA HIS A 67 28.60 -7.94 -12.90
C HIS A 67 27.76 -7.17 -13.93
N THR A 68 28.42 -6.40 -14.81
CA THR A 68 27.74 -5.69 -15.90
C THR A 68 26.98 -6.65 -16.81
N GLU A 69 27.56 -7.81 -17.12
CA GLU A 69 26.95 -8.82 -17.98
C GLU A 69 25.72 -9.47 -17.33
N LEU A 70 25.78 -9.75 -16.02
CA LEU A 70 24.64 -10.26 -15.25
C LEU A 70 23.48 -9.26 -15.26
N LEU A 71 23.79 -8.00 -14.99
CA LEU A 71 22.80 -6.92 -14.98
C LEU A 71 22.16 -6.75 -16.36
N ASP A 72 22.93 -6.78 -17.43
CA ASP A 72 22.41 -6.70 -18.80
C ASP A 72 21.54 -7.92 -19.16
N LEU A 73 21.97 -9.12 -18.76
CA LEU A 73 21.21 -10.35 -18.95
C LEU A 73 19.83 -10.26 -18.27
N LEU A 74 19.80 -9.95 -16.98
CA LEU A 74 18.58 -10.02 -16.18
C LEU A 74 17.67 -8.79 -16.32
N CYS A 75 18.24 -7.59 -16.45
CA CYS A 75 17.48 -6.35 -16.43
C CYS A 75 17.13 -5.81 -17.81
N THR A 76 17.75 -6.34 -18.87
CA THR A 76 17.53 -5.87 -20.24
C THR A 76 17.21 -7.00 -21.20
N ARG A 77 18.13 -7.95 -21.43
CA ARG A 77 17.95 -8.99 -22.46
C ARG A 77 16.82 -9.95 -22.15
N ARG A 78 16.75 -10.43 -20.90
CA ARG A 78 15.76 -11.43 -20.45
C ARG A 78 14.73 -10.87 -19.48
N ALA A 79 14.69 -9.55 -19.29
CA ALA A 79 13.75 -8.92 -18.36
C ALA A 79 12.30 -9.34 -18.64
N ALA A 80 11.89 -9.35 -19.92
CA ALA A 80 10.54 -9.72 -20.34
C ALA A 80 10.14 -11.16 -20.00
N GLU A 81 11.10 -12.04 -19.72
CA GLU A 81 10.85 -13.42 -19.30
C GLU A 81 10.66 -13.54 -17.78
N LEU A 82 11.04 -12.51 -17.01
CA LEU A 82 10.91 -12.51 -15.56
C LEU A 82 9.46 -12.27 -15.15
N SER A 83 8.94 -13.16 -14.31
CA SER A 83 7.70 -12.96 -13.57
C SER A 83 7.80 -11.72 -12.68
N LEU A 84 6.65 -11.09 -12.41
CA LEU A 84 6.61 -9.88 -11.58
C LEU A 84 7.23 -10.08 -10.18
N PRO A 85 7.03 -11.21 -9.47
CA PRO A 85 7.69 -11.43 -8.18
C PRO A 85 9.21 -11.47 -8.29
N VAL A 86 9.77 -12.19 -9.27
CA VAL A 86 11.23 -12.26 -9.47
C VAL A 86 11.80 -10.89 -9.85
N ARG A 87 11.11 -10.16 -10.73
CA ARG A 87 11.50 -8.79 -11.09
C ARG A 87 11.48 -7.86 -9.86
N ALA A 88 10.51 -8.02 -8.97
CA ALA A 88 10.40 -7.22 -7.75
C ALA A 88 11.55 -7.55 -6.79
N SER A 89 11.84 -8.83 -6.57
CA SER A 89 12.98 -9.26 -5.76
C SER A 89 14.31 -8.77 -6.34
N LEU A 90 14.48 -8.77 -7.66
CA LEU A 90 15.68 -8.24 -8.32
C LEU A 90 15.82 -6.72 -8.10
N THR A 91 14.72 -5.98 -8.19
CA THR A 91 14.68 -4.53 -7.95
C THR A 91 15.04 -4.21 -6.50
N THR A 92 14.46 -4.92 -5.53
CA THR A 92 14.82 -4.80 -4.11
C THR A 92 16.29 -5.16 -3.87
N ALA A 93 16.82 -6.17 -4.57
CA ALA A 93 18.23 -6.53 -4.44
C ALA A 93 19.17 -5.42 -4.96
N LEU A 94 18.83 -4.80 -6.09
CA LEU A 94 19.53 -3.62 -6.61
C LEU A 94 19.48 -2.44 -5.65
N GLN A 95 18.32 -2.21 -5.01
CA GLN A 95 18.12 -1.13 -4.03
C GLN A 95 18.92 -1.35 -2.73
N LYS A 96 19.03 -2.59 -2.25
CA LYS A 96 19.82 -2.96 -1.06
C LYS A 96 21.33 -2.85 -1.31
N GLY A 97 21.76 -3.03 -2.56
CA GLY A 97 23.12 -2.77 -2.99
C GLY A 97 23.44 -1.27 -3.06
N ALA A 98 24.60 -0.95 -3.62
CA ALA A 98 24.89 0.45 -3.94
C ALA A 98 24.15 0.83 -5.23
N THR A 99 23.14 1.70 -5.11
CA THR A 99 22.34 2.19 -6.25
C THR A 99 23.14 3.22 -7.06
N HIS A 100 24.21 2.76 -7.72
CA HIS A 100 25.03 3.60 -8.60
C HIS A 100 24.35 3.79 -9.96
N ALA A 101 24.87 4.70 -10.78
CA ALA A 101 24.32 5.05 -12.10
C ALA A 101 23.97 3.83 -13.00
N GLN A 102 24.76 2.74 -12.93
CA GLN A 102 24.43 1.50 -13.64
C GLN A 102 23.19 0.82 -13.08
N ALA A 103 23.07 0.69 -11.76
CA ALA A 103 21.89 0.13 -11.11
C ALA A 103 20.64 0.98 -11.41
N GLU A 104 20.74 2.32 -11.35
CA GLU A 104 19.65 3.23 -11.71
C GLU A 104 19.17 3.02 -13.15
N ALA A 105 20.10 2.90 -14.10
CA ALA A 105 19.76 2.62 -15.50
C ALA A 105 19.04 1.26 -15.66
N ARG A 106 19.43 0.24 -14.90
CA ARG A 106 18.77 -1.07 -14.93
C ARG A 106 17.41 -1.07 -14.24
N LEU A 107 17.29 -0.36 -13.12
CA LEU A 107 16.00 -0.12 -12.47
C LEU A 107 15.04 0.54 -13.45
N ARG A 108 15.48 1.58 -14.15
CA ARG A 108 14.71 2.22 -15.21
C ARG A 108 14.22 1.21 -16.26
N ASP A 109 15.12 0.42 -16.83
CA ASP A 109 14.78 -0.53 -17.89
C ASP A 109 13.74 -1.57 -17.40
N LEU A 110 13.86 -2.03 -16.15
CA LEU A 110 12.89 -2.93 -15.52
C LEU A 110 11.48 -2.31 -15.40
N PHE A 111 11.35 -1.02 -15.09
CA PHE A 111 10.07 -0.33 -15.04
C PHE A 111 9.50 -0.03 -16.43
N LEU A 112 10.32 0.53 -17.32
CA LEU A 112 9.89 0.96 -18.66
C LEU A 112 9.46 -0.22 -19.55
N GLY A 113 9.94 -1.43 -19.24
CA GLY A 113 9.50 -2.66 -19.90
C GLY A 113 8.09 -3.15 -19.53
N LEU A 114 7.47 -2.61 -18.48
CA LEU A 114 6.12 -3.00 -18.04
C LEU A 114 5.08 -1.94 -18.43
N LYS A 115 3.85 -2.39 -18.68
CA LYS A 115 2.74 -1.53 -19.13
C LYS A 115 1.43 -1.87 -18.42
N GLY A 116 0.53 -0.89 -18.37
CA GLY A 116 -0.81 -1.03 -17.78
C GLY A 116 -0.83 -1.79 -16.46
N ARG A 117 -1.69 -2.81 -16.36
CA ARG A 117 -1.89 -3.59 -15.14
C ARG A 117 -0.66 -4.35 -14.65
N GLU A 118 0.27 -4.72 -15.53
CA GLU A 118 1.51 -5.38 -15.10
C GLU A 118 2.44 -4.40 -14.37
N LEU A 119 2.54 -3.16 -14.87
CA LEU A 119 3.28 -2.10 -14.18
C LEU A 119 2.66 -1.79 -12.82
N THR A 120 1.33 -1.66 -12.75
CA THR A 120 0.59 -1.46 -11.50
C THR A 120 0.85 -2.61 -10.53
N GLY A 121 0.75 -3.86 -10.99
CA GLY A 121 1.03 -5.05 -10.20
C GLY A 121 2.45 -5.05 -9.63
N PHE A 122 3.43 -4.67 -10.45
CA PHE A 122 4.84 -4.57 -10.08
C PHE A 122 5.11 -3.49 -9.02
N LYS A 123 4.60 -2.27 -9.22
CA LYS A 123 4.73 -1.18 -8.24
C LYS A 123 4.17 -1.57 -6.88
N ASN A 124 3.01 -2.22 -6.87
CA ASN A 124 2.39 -2.73 -5.65
C ASN A 124 3.17 -3.87 -4.98
N LEU A 125 3.90 -4.70 -5.72
CA LEU A 125 4.77 -5.72 -5.12
C LEU A 125 5.96 -5.09 -4.39
N LEU A 126 6.52 -4.00 -4.94
CA LEU A 126 7.60 -3.25 -4.30
C LEU A 126 7.12 -2.52 -3.03
N GLU A 127 5.86 -2.12 -2.98
CA GLU A 127 5.26 -1.47 -1.82
C GLU A 127 4.86 -2.46 -0.70
N ALA A 128 4.49 -3.70 -1.06
CA ALA A 128 4.02 -4.71 -0.12
C ALA A 128 5.14 -5.30 0.77
N GLY A 129 6.40 -4.96 0.52
CA GLY A 129 7.56 -5.54 1.20
C GLY A 129 7.66 -5.23 2.70
N GLY A 130 7.00 -4.16 3.17
CA GLY A 130 6.99 -3.76 4.59
C GLY A 130 8.39 -3.50 5.20
N GLU A 131 9.41 -3.37 4.35
CA GLU A 131 10.78 -3.04 4.73
C GLU A 131 11.07 -1.59 4.34
N TYR A 132 12.11 -1.00 4.92
CA TYR A 132 12.59 0.35 4.59
C TYR A 132 12.84 0.57 3.08
N HIS A 133 13.08 -0.50 2.31
CA HIS A 133 13.35 -0.48 0.88
C HIS A 133 12.05 -0.62 0.06
N ASP A 134 11.18 0.40 0.14
CA ASP A 134 9.94 0.49 -0.64
C ASP A 134 10.10 1.26 -1.96
N LEU A 135 9.04 1.31 -2.77
CA LEU A 135 9.03 2.01 -4.06
C LEU A 135 9.24 3.52 -3.91
N HIS A 136 8.71 4.11 -2.84
CA HIS A 136 8.84 5.53 -2.61
C HIS A 136 10.29 5.92 -2.34
N LYS A 137 10.94 5.23 -1.41
CA LYS A 137 12.36 5.38 -1.12
C LYS A 137 13.18 5.13 -2.39
N LEU A 138 12.88 4.07 -3.14
CA LEU A 138 13.59 3.75 -4.38
C LEU A 138 13.60 4.94 -5.35
N VAL A 139 12.42 5.53 -5.62
CA VAL A 139 12.28 6.58 -6.64
C VAL A 139 12.73 7.95 -6.15
N PHE A 140 12.47 8.30 -4.89
CA PHE A 140 12.71 9.67 -4.40
C PHE A 140 14.02 9.85 -3.62
N ASP A 141 14.54 8.76 -3.03
CA ASP A 141 15.78 8.79 -2.23
C ASP A 141 16.94 8.02 -2.87
N ASP A 142 16.71 6.83 -3.44
CA ASP A 142 17.81 5.96 -3.91
C ASP A 142 18.21 6.19 -5.38
N VAL A 143 17.28 6.62 -6.24
CA VAL A 143 17.56 7.05 -7.62
C VAL A 143 18.01 8.51 -7.59
N ASP A 144 19.32 8.76 -7.62
CA ASP A 144 19.89 10.10 -7.56
C ASP A 144 19.81 10.84 -8.91
N ASP A 145 19.79 10.13 -10.04
CA ASP A 145 19.68 10.73 -11.37
C ASP A 145 18.26 11.27 -11.62
N VAL A 146 18.19 12.61 -11.66
CA VAL A 146 16.94 13.35 -11.91
C VAL A 146 16.31 13.03 -13.27
N VAL A 147 17.11 12.65 -14.27
CA VAL A 147 16.62 12.24 -15.59
C VAL A 147 15.95 10.88 -15.49
N VAL A 148 16.61 9.91 -14.86
CA VAL A 148 16.03 8.58 -14.63
C VAL A 148 14.73 8.68 -13.84
N ARG A 149 14.73 9.46 -12.75
CA ARG A 149 13.52 9.71 -11.95
C ARG A 149 12.39 10.32 -12.77
N ALA A 150 12.70 11.30 -13.62
CA ALA A 150 11.71 11.92 -14.49
C ALA A 150 11.16 10.93 -15.54
N GLU A 151 12.00 10.07 -16.11
CA GLU A 151 11.60 9.02 -17.05
C GLU A 151 10.64 8.01 -16.39
N LEU A 152 10.94 7.56 -15.17
CA LEU A 152 10.08 6.67 -14.38
C LEU A 152 8.70 7.30 -14.15
N LEU A 153 8.66 8.52 -13.60
CA LEU A 153 7.40 9.18 -13.25
C LEU A 153 6.57 9.55 -14.49
N THR A 154 7.24 9.91 -15.59
CA THR A 154 6.56 10.13 -16.88
C THR A 154 5.94 8.85 -17.41
N HIS A 155 6.66 7.72 -17.32
CA HIS A 155 6.14 6.42 -17.71
C HIS A 155 4.94 6.02 -16.85
N PHE A 156 5.01 6.22 -15.53
CA PHE A 156 3.89 5.91 -14.62
C PHE A 156 2.64 6.71 -14.96
N GLN A 157 2.77 8.02 -15.18
CA GLN A 157 1.64 8.87 -15.56
C GLN A 157 1.04 8.46 -16.90
N ARG A 158 1.87 8.22 -17.91
CA ARG A 158 1.42 7.81 -19.24
C ARG A 158 0.62 6.51 -19.21
N GLU A 159 1.12 5.50 -18.49
CA GLU A 159 0.43 4.22 -18.36
C GLU A 159 -0.85 4.34 -17.55
N ALA A 160 -0.88 5.20 -16.53
CA ALA A 160 -2.07 5.49 -15.74
C ALA A 160 -3.19 6.15 -16.56
N ASP A 161 -2.86 7.10 -17.43
CA ASP A 161 -3.84 7.77 -18.29
C ASP A 161 -4.50 6.77 -19.26
N ALA A 162 -3.75 5.77 -19.72
CA ALA A 162 -4.24 4.72 -20.61
C ALA A 162 -4.98 3.60 -19.87
N PHE A 163 -4.55 3.28 -18.64
CA PHE A 163 -5.04 2.16 -17.84
C PHE A 163 -5.29 2.58 -16.38
N PRO A 164 -6.32 3.39 -16.10
CA PRO A 164 -6.69 3.72 -14.73
C PRO A 164 -7.11 2.44 -13.98
N SER A 165 -6.73 2.30 -12.70
CA SER A 165 -7.05 1.10 -11.92
C SER A 165 -8.55 1.06 -11.58
N GLY A 166 -9.14 2.24 -11.31
CA GLY A 166 -10.49 2.38 -10.75
C GLY A 166 -10.54 2.14 -9.23
N GLU A 167 -9.48 1.60 -8.65
CA GLU A 167 -9.28 1.29 -7.24
C GLU A 167 -8.81 2.53 -6.47
N ASN A 168 -8.80 2.45 -5.13
CA ASN A 168 -8.36 3.54 -4.26
C ASN A 168 -7.23 3.08 -3.34
N LYS A 169 -6.19 3.91 -3.22
CA LYS A 169 -5.27 3.87 -2.08
C LYS A 169 -5.95 4.51 -0.87
N VAL A 170 -6.03 3.77 0.22
CA VAL A 170 -6.67 4.23 1.46
C VAL A 170 -5.57 4.69 2.41
N LEU A 171 -5.48 5.99 2.66
CA LEU A 171 -4.57 6.55 3.65
C LEU A 171 -5.32 6.72 4.97
N SER A 172 -4.79 6.23 6.09
CA SER A 172 -5.46 6.40 7.38
C SER A 172 -4.53 6.77 8.52
N ASP A 173 -4.95 7.73 9.33
CA ASP A 173 -4.40 7.90 10.68
C ASP A 173 -4.75 6.71 11.60
N ILE A 174 -4.03 6.58 12.72
CA ILE A 174 -4.16 5.49 13.68
C ILE A 174 -4.86 5.95 14.97
N ASP A 175 -4.39 7.03 15.59
CA ASP A 175 -4.76 7.37 16.97
C ASP A 175 -6.05 8.20 16.99
N ASP A 176 -7.07 7.73 17.69
CA ASP A 176 -8.43 8.32 17.65
C ASP A 176 -9.13 8.25 16.28
N THR A 177 -8.47 7.66 15.28
CA THR A 177 -9.06 7.26 13.99
C THR A 177 -9.38 5.77 13.97
N PHE A 178 -8.37 4.91 14.14
CA PHE A 178 -8.53 3.45 14.09
C PHE A 178 -8.87 2.84 15.47
N PHE A 179 -8.23 3.33 16.53
CA PHE A 179 -8.61 3.01 17.91
C PHE A 179 -8.59 4.25 18.80
N ALA A 180 -9.44 4.25 19.84
CA ALA A 180 -9.49 5.32 20.82
C ALA A 180 -8.20 5.41 21.62
N ASN A 181 -7.58 6.58 21.74
CA ASN A 181 -6.32 6.74 22.44
C ASN A 181 -6.17 8.08 23.19
N TRP A 182 -5.90 9.17 22.47
CA TRP A 182 -5.37 10.40 23.06
C TRP A 182 -6.47 11.39 23.38
N VAL A 183 -7.30 11.70 22.39
CA VAL A 183 -8.36 12.70 22.45
C VAL A 183 -9.68 12.05 22.85
N ASP A 184 -10.03 10.92 22.25
CA ASP A 184 -11.36 10.36 22.39
C ASP A 184 -11.54 9.62 23.73
N LYS A 185 -12.37 10.20 24.61
CA LYS A 185 -12.74 9.62 25.91
C LYS A 185 -14.10 8.93 25.91
N ARG A 186 -14.75 8.85 24.74
CA ARG A 186 -16.07 8.24 24.57
C ARG A 186 -16.04 6.71 24.66
N TYR A 187 -14.87 6.12 24.42
CA TYR A 187 -14.60 4.70 24.46
C TYR A 187 -13.53 4.38 25.52
N PRO A 188 -13.49 3.14 26.03
CA PRO A 188 -12.35 2.67 26.82
C PRO A 188 -11.04 2.86 26.04
N PRO A 189 -9.92 3.19 26.70
CA PRO A 189 -8.63 3.35 26.03
C PRO A 189 -8.27 2.12 25.18
N LYS A 190 -7.71 2.38 24.00
CA LYS A 190 -7.24 1.38 23.03
C LYS A 190 -8.34 0.51 22.40
N THR A 191 -9.60 0.91 22.52
CA THR A 191 -10.73 0.26 21.85
C THR A 191 -10.63 0.48 20.33
N VAL A 192 -10.57 -0.61 19.55
CA VAL A 192 -10.75 -0.54 18.09
C VAL A 192 -12.17 -0.09 17.81
N TYR A 193 -12.35 0.95 17.00
CA TYR A 193 -13.67 1.53 16.81
C TYR A 193 -14.63 0.54 16.12
N PRO A 194 -15.90 0.46 16.55
CA PRO A 194 -16.86 -0.43 15.93
C PRO A 194 -16.99 -0.19 14.43
N GLY A 195 -16.75 -1.23 13.63
CA GLY A 195 -16.91 -1.21 12.17
C GLY A 195 -15.70 -0.69 11.38
N VAL A 196 -14.63 -0.18 12.01
CA VAL A 196 -13.48 0.39 11.29
C VAL A 196 -12.78 -0.63 10.37
N LEU A 197 -12.63 -1.86 10.84
CA LEU A 197 -11.99 -2.92 10.05
C LEU A 197 -12.78 -3.25 8.80
N ALA A 198 -14.10 -3.38 8.93
CA ALA A 198 -14.99 -3.59 7.80
C ALA A 198 -14.99 -2.36 6.86
N PHE A 199 -14.90 -1.15 7.41
CA PHE A 199 -14.85 0.07 6.61
C PHE A 199 -13.61 0.11 5.71
N TYR A 200 -12.42 -0.17 6.25
CA TYR A 200 -11.20 -0.24 5.42
C TYR A 200 -11.25 -1.35 4.39
N GLN A 201 -11.75 -2.54 4.77
CA GLN A 201 -11.92 -3.65 3.82
C GLN A 201 -12.84 -3.26 2.65
N GLU A 202 -13.90 -2.50 2.91
CA GLU A 202 -14.81 -2.05 1.85
C GLU A 202 -14.25 -0.91 1.01
N LEU A 203 -13.43 -0.02 1.59
CA LEU A 203 -12.71 1.00 0.83
C LEU A 203 -11.66 0.38 -0.12
N ASP A 204 -10.94 -0.63 0.36
CA ASP A 204 -9.97 -1.43 -0.41
C ASP A 204 -10.69 -2.22 -1.52
N ARG A 205 -11.83 -2.85 -1.20
CA ARG A 205 -12.70 -3.53 -2.16
C ARG A 205 -13.26 -2.60 -3.24
N GLY A 206 -13.53 -1.34 -2.89
CA GLY A 206 -14.08 -0.33 -3.78
C GLY A 206 -15.58 -0.49 -4.11
N PRO A 207 -16.11 0.37 -5.00
CA PRO A 207 -17.55 0.43 -5.31
C PRO A 207 -18.03 -0.60 -6.33
N GLY A 208 -17.10 -1.31 -7.00
CA GLY A 208 -17.40 -2.24 -8.09
C GLY A 208 -18.10 -3.53 -7.65
N ILE A 209 -18.81 -4.17 -8.58
CA ILE A 209 -19.38 -5.52 -8.37
C ILE A 209 -18.26 -6.54 -8.20
N ILE A 210 -17.20 -6.41 -9.01
CA ILE A 210 -15.97 -7.17 -8.86
C ILE A 210 -15.12 -6.40 -7.85
N PRO A 211 -14.76 -7.04 -6.71
CA PRO A 211 -13.80 -6.47 -5.76
C PRO A 211 -12.54 -5.98 -6.47
N GLY A 212 -12.06 -4.80 -6.09
CA GLY A 212 -10.69 -4.41 -6.35
C GLY A 212 -9.70 -5.38 -5.71
N ARG A 213 -8.43 -5.25 -6.09
CA ARG A 213 -7.35 -5.95 -5.43
C ARG A 213 -7.34 -5.57 -3.94
N ALA A 214 -7.14 -6.57 -3.08
CA ALA A 214 -6.87 -6.30 -1.67
C ALA A 214 -5.40 -5.88 -1.49
N GLY A 215 -5.14 -4.92 -0.60
CA GLY A 215 -3.78 -4.51 -0.27
C GLY A 215 -3.42 -3.05 -0.47
N ASP A 216 -4.41 -2.18 -0.63
CA ASP A 216 -4.20 -0.77 -0.93
C ASP A 216 -4.41 0.16 0.29
N LEU A 217 -4.50 -0.42 1.50
CA LEU A 217 -4.53 0.32 2.76
C LEU A 217 -3.12 0.71 3.18
N VAL A 218 -2.94 1.99 3.48
CA VAL A 218 -1.67 2.55 3.95
C VAL A 218 -1.94 3.34 5.21
N PHE A 219 -1.34 2.89 6.31
CA PHE A 219 -1.41 3.64 7.56
C PHE A 219 -0.40 4.78 7.53
N VAL A 220 -0.90 5.97 7.87
CA VAL A 220 -0.19 7.23 7.95
C VAL A 220 -0.11 7.62 9.42
N SER A 221 1.08 7.71 9.99
CA SER A 221 1.25 8.05 11.41
C SER A 221 2.12 9.28 11.60
N ALA A 222 1.67 10.20 12.46
CA ALA A 222 2.45 11.37 12.90
C ALA A 222 3.29 11.11 14.16
N ARG A 223 3.38 9.84 14.62
CA ARG A 223 4.12 9.51 15.85
C ARG A 223 5.61 9.91 15.72
N PRO A 224 6.18 10.64 16.69
CA PRO A 224 7.56 11.09 16.63
C PRO A 224 8.52 9.89 16.54
N GLN A 225 9.41 9.97 15.55
CA GLN A 225 10.51 9.08 15.16
C GLN A 225 10.78 7.89 16.09
N ASP A 226 10.57 6.67 15.56
CA ASP A 226 11.35 5.50 15.97
C ASP A 226 12.33 5.15 14.84
N PRO A 227 13.63 5.44 14.99
CA PRO A 227 14.64 5.22 13.95
C PRO A 227 14.91 3.75 13.61
N LEU A 228 14.22 2.80 14.24
CA LEU A 228 14.58 1.37 14.24
C LEU A 228 13.50 0.39 13.78
N GLY A 229 12.32 0.85 13.33
CA GLY A 229 11.26 -0.07 12.87
C GLY A 229 10.72 -1.03 13.94
N LEU A 230 11.04 -0.81 15.22
CA LEU A 230 10.67 -1.70 16.33
C LEU A 230 9.18 -1.56 16.68
N ILE A 231 8.59 -0.39 16.41
CA ILE A 231 7.15 -0.14 16.56
C ILE A 231 6.31 -0.88 15.51
N GLU A 232 6.86 -1.26 14.35
CA GLU A 232 6.11 -1.98 13.31
C GLU A 232 5.69 -3.35 13.80
N ASN A 233 6.64 -4.14 14.29
CA ASN A 233 6.36 -5.46 14.87
C ASN A 233 5.52 -5.36 16.15
N ALA A 234 5.77 -4.38 17.02
CA ALA A 234 5.00 -4.21 18.25
C ALA A 234 3.55 -3.74 17.99
N THR A 235 3.33 -2.89 16.99
CA THR A 235 2.00 -2.40 16.59
C THR A 235 1.26 -3.50 15.84
N LEU A 236 1.90 -4.21 14.90
CA LEU A 236 1.34 -5.38 14.22
C LEU A 236 1.00 -6.51 15.21
N ASP A 237 1.89 -6.83 16.15
CA ASP A 237 1.59 -7.79 17.23
C ASP A 237 0.44 -7.31 18.11
N SER A 238 0.40 -6.01 18.42
CA SER A 238 -0.67 -5.43 19.24
C SER A 238 -2.02 -5.48 18.51
N LEU A 239 -2.03 -5.23 17.20
CA LEU A 239 -3.22 -5.31 16.35
C LEU A 239 -3.69 -6.76 16.18
N SER A 240 -2.76 -7.69 15.90
CA SER A 240 -3.03 -9.14 15.83
C SER A 240 -3.61 -9.68 17.13
N LYS A 241 -3.00 -9.34 18.29
CA LYS A 241 -3.50 -9.70 19.63
C LYS A 241 -4.88 -9.11 19.95
N ARG A 242 -5.32 -8.11 19.20
CA ARG A 242 -6.64 -7.46 19.31
C ARG A 242 -7.64 -7.94 18.27
N GLY A 243 -7.34 -9.03 17.56
CA GLY A 243 -8.27 -9.67 16.62
C GLY A 243 -8.38 -8.95 15.28
N VAL A 244 -7.45 -8.05 14.94
CA VAL A 244 -7.36 -7.48 13.60
C VAL A 244 -7.03 -8.62 12.63
N PRO A 245 -7.87 -8.91 11.62
CA PRO A 245 -7.63 -9.99 10.69
C PRO A 245 -6.29 -9.80 9.97
N LEU A 246 -5.58 -10.92 9.72
CA LEU A 246 -4.36 -10.89 8.91
C LEU A 246 -4.59 -10.25 7.54
N SER A 247 -5.79 -10.32 6.95
CA SER A 247 -6.07 -9.62 5.69
C SER A 247 -5.98 -8.10 5.81
N VAL A 248 -6.36 -7.51 6.95
CA VAL A 248 -6.23 -6.06 7.19
C VAL A 248 -4.77 -5.70 7.51
N MET A 249 -4.07 -6.59 8.21
CA MET A 249 -2.63 -6.41 8.47
C MET A 249 -1.80 -6.54 7.19
N LEU A 250 -2.10 -7.54 6.36
CA LEU A 250 -1.52 -7.74 5.02
C LEU A 250 -1.97 -6.65 4.05
N SER A 251 -3.09 -5.99 4.32
CA SER A 251 -3.49 -4.82 3.56
C SER A 251 -2.72 -3.57 3.93
N GLY A 252 -2.18 -3.49 5.14
CA GLY A 252 -1.52 -2.31 5.69
C GLY A 252 -0.02 -2.32 5.45
N SER A 253 0.44 -1.68 4.37
CA SER A 253 1.81 -1.17 4.36
C SER A 253 1.89 0.02 5.32
N PHE A 254 2.81 0.01 6.27
CA PHE A 254 3.07 1.20 7.10
C PHE A 254 3.95 2.14 6.30
N PHE A 255 3.43 3.32 5.98
CA PHE A 255 4.23 4.33 5.33
C PHE A 255 4.90 5.18 6.39
N TYR A 256 6.24 5.11 6.46
CA TYR A 256 7.02 5.96 7.35
C TYR A 256 7.07 7.40 6.81
N LEU A 257 6.07 8.21 7.14
CA LEU A 257 6.12 9.67 6.97
C LEU A 257 7.08 10.28 8.01
N VAL A 258 8.38 10.10 7.82
CA VAL A 258 9.42 10.59 8.75
C VAL A 258 9.52 12.12 8.75
N GLY A 259 9.32 12.76 9.91
CA GLY A 259 10.07 13.97 10.28
C GLY A 259 9.44 14.93 11.31
N ASN A 260 10.19 15.26 12.37
CA ASN A 260 9.95 16.23 13.46
C ASN A 260 9.50 17.65 13.03
N THR A 261 8.62 18.28 13.84
CA THR A 261 8.00 19.65 13.89
C THR A 261 7.82 20.53 12.62
N ARG A 262 8.54 20.28 11.53
CA ARG A 262 8.21 20.57 10.11
C ARG A 262 7.25 19.51 9.51
N ILE A 263 6.53 18.79 10.38
CA ILE A 263 5.79 17.52 10.15
C ILE A 263 4.75 17.64 9.03
N ALA A 264 3.87 18.64 9.08
CA ALA A 264 2.72 18.69 8.17
C ALA A 264 3.10 18.93 6.70
N GLN A 265 4.08 19.81 6.46
CA GLN A 265 4.55 20.11 5.09
C GLN A 265 5.23 18.89 4.47
N LYS A 266 6.10 18.22 5.23
CA LYS A 266 6.79 17.02 4.75
C LYS A 266 5.82 15.83 4.58
N LYS A 267 4.84 15.67 5.49
CA LYS A 267 3.72 14.71 5.36
C LYS A 267 2.99 14.91 4.02
N PHE A 268 2.76 16.17 3.66
CA PHE A 268 2.09 16.54 2.43
C PHE A 268 2.95 16.32 1.18
N GLU A 269 4.23 16.71 1.22
CA GLU A 269 5.18 16.46 0.12
C GLU A 269 5.32 14.97 -0.18
N ASN A 270 5.41 14.14 0.86
CA ASN A 270 5.43 12.69 0.72
C ASN A 270 4.12 12.15 0.11
N PHE A 271 2.96 12.71 0.46
CA PHE A 271 1.70 12.36 -0.20
C PHE A 271 1.72 12.73 -1.70
N GLU A 272 2.19 13.93 -2.05
CA GLU A 272 2.30 14.33 -3.46
C GLU A 272 3.27 13.43 -4.23
N GLN A 273 4.37 13.02 -3.61
CA GLN A 273 5.30 12.03 -4.15
C GLN A 273 4.63 10.67 -4.34
N TYR A 274 3.91 10.18 -3.32
CA TYR A 274 3.18 8.92 -3.38
C TYR A 274 2.11 8.91 -4.49
N ALA A 275 1.37 10.00 -4.64
CA ALA A 275 0.40 10.17 -5.72
C ALA A 275 1.04 10.11 -7.13
N ARG A 276 2.30 10.55 -7.26
CA ARG A 276 3.07 10.43 -8.52
C ARG A 276 3.58 9.02 -8.79
N LEU A 277 3.68 8.16 -7.78
CA LEU A 277 4.02 6.74 -7.95
C LEU A 277 2.81 5.93 -8.41
N PHE A 278 1.63 6.30 -7.93
CA PHE A 278 0.37 5.59 -8.19
C PHE A 278 -0.69 6.48 -8.87
N PRO A 279 -0.38 7.17 -10.00
CA PRO A 279 -1.32 8.06 -10.65
C PRO A 279 -2.55 7.34 -11.23
N GLU A 280 -2.51 6.01 -11.38
CA GLU A 280 -3.66 5.21 -11.82
C GLU A 280 -4.73 4.99 -10.75
N TYR A 281 -4.42 5.30 -9.48
CA TYR A 281 -5.30 5.12 -8.33
C TYR A 281 -6.05 6.40 -7.94
N GLY A 282 -7.25 6.23 -7.37
CA GLY A 282 -7.85 7.23 -6.51
C GLY A 282 -7.26 7.20 -5.10
N PHE A 283 -7.50 8.24 -4.30
CA PHE A 283 -7.10 8.30 -2.90
C PHE A 283 -8.30 8.55 -2.00
N VAL A 284 -8.35 7.85 -0.87
CA VAL A 284 -9.28 8.15 0.22
C VAL A 284 -8.45 8.39 1.46
N PHE A 285 -8.78 9.43 2.22
CA PHE A 285 -8.14 9.69 3.51
C PHE A 285 -9.13 9.49 4.66
N VAL A 286 -8.69 8.84 5.75
CA VAL A 286 -9.43 8.69 6.99
C VAL A 286 -8.58 9.22 8.14
N GLY A 287 -9.13 10.15 8.93
CA GLY A 287 -8.41 10.77 10.05
C GLY A 287 -9.36 11.21 11.15
N ASP A 288 -8.86 11.97 12.13
CA ASP A 288 -9.66 12.48 13.26
C ASP A 288 -9.72 14.01 13.32
N SER A 289 -10.69 14.55 14.05
CA SER A 289 -10.87 16.00 14.18
C SER A 289 -9.95 16.67 15.19
N GLY A 290 -9.17 15.91 15.96
CA GLY A 290 -8.36 16.38 17.08
C GLY A 290 -6.86 16.54 16.80
N GLN A 291 -6.33 15.97 15.71
CA GLN A 291 -4.88 15.91 15.46
C GLN A 291 -4.40 16.59 14.15
N GLY A 292 -5.22 17.48 13.57
CA GLY A 292 -4.87 18.26 12.37
C GLY A 292 -5.12 17.54 11.05
N ASP A 293 -5.84 16.41 11.08
CA ASP A 293 -6.18 15.64 9.88
C ASP A 293 -7.26 16.31 9.02
N VAL A 294 -8.08 17.19 9.61
CA VAL A 294 -9.05 18.01 8.87
C VAL A 294 -8.33 18.89 7.85
N GLU A 295 -7.34 19.66 8.29
CA GLU A 295 -6.56 20.54 7.44
C GLU A 295 -5.71 19.74 6.45
N PHE A 296 -5.14 18.61 6.88
CA PHE A 296 -4.37 17.73 6.00
C PHE A 296 -5.24 17.18 4.85
N GLY A 297 -6.39 16.59 5.17
CA GLY A 297 -7.31 16.05 4.18
C GLY A 297 -7.90 17.12 3.27
N ALA A 298 -8.23 18.30 3.80
CA ALA A 298 -8.64 19.45 2.99
C ALA A 298 -7.56 19.86 2.00
N ARG A 299 -6.30 19.95 2.44
CA ARG A 299 -5.17 20.28 1.58
C ARG A 299 -4.93 19.21 0.50
N MET A 300 -5.13 17.93 0.80
CA MET A 300 -5.05 16.84 -0.18
C MET A 300 -6.08 17.05 -1.29
N ARG A 301 -7.34 17.37 -0.92
CA ARG A 301 -8.41 17.67 -1.88
C ARG A 301 -8.13 18.92 -2.70
N GLU A 302 -7.53 19.94 -2.10
CA GLU A 302 -7.18 21.18 -2.80
C GLU A 302 -6.05 20.98 -3.82
N SER A 303 -5.01 20.19 -3.50
CA SER A 303 -3.91 19.90 -4.44
C SER A 303 -4.29 18.91 -5.54
N LEU A 304 -5.00 17.83 -5.18
CA LEU A 304 -5.34 16.74 -6.12
C LEU A 304 -6.86 16.45 -6.15
N PRO A 305 -7.70 17.40 -6.60
CA PRO A 305 -9.16 17.31 -6.52
C PRO A 305 -9.77 16.19 -7.38
N GLN A 306 -9.05 15.69 -8.39
CA GLN A 306 -9.52 14.58 -9.21
C GLN A 306 -9.09 13.22 -8.67
N ALA A 307 -7.95 13.15 -7.96
CA ALA A 307 -7.42 11.90 -7.45
C ALA A 307 -7.99 11.55 -6.06
N VAL A 308 -8.09 12.53 -5.16
CA VAL A 308 -8.55 12.31 -3.77
C VAL A 308 -10.06 12.24 -3.73
N ARG A 309 -10.67 11.05 -3.83
CA ARG A 309 -12.13 10.91 -4.00
C ARG A 309 -12.95 11.34 -2.78
N ALA A 310 -12.45 11.10 -1.57
CA ALA A 310 -13.14 11.46 -0.35
C ALA A 310 -12.18 11.57 0.85
N VAL A 311 -12.56 12.40 1.82
CA VAL A 311 -11.90 12.50 3.12
C VAL A 311 -12.94 12.27 4.20
N PHE A 312 -12.68 11.32 5.10
CA PHE A 312 -13.55 10.97 6.22
C PHE A 312 -12.88 11.33 7.54
N ILE A 313 -13.51 12.17 8.34
CA ILE A 313 -12.98 12.65 9.62
C ILE A 313 -13.84 12.09 10.75
N HIS A 314 -13.25 11.24 11.59
CA HIS A 314 -13.87 10.81 12.83
C HIS A 314 -13.91 12.00 13.80
N ASP A 315 -15.11 12.47 14.13
CA ASP A 315 -15.26 13.63 14.99
C ASP A 315 -15.16 13.23 16.46
N VAL A 316 -14.02 13.60 17.06
CA VAL A 316 -13.67 13.34 18.46
C VAL A 316 -13.71 14.60 19.33
N VAL A 317 -13.99 15.77 18.72
CA VAL A 317 -14.01 17.08 19.41
C VAL A 317 -15.39 17.76 19.38
N ALA A 318 -16.42 17.08 18.85
CA ALA A 318 -17.79 17.59 18.74
C ALA A 318 -17.88 18.88 17.90
N THR A 319 -17.36 18.79 16.67
CA THR A 319 -17.40 19.85 15.66
C THR A 319 -18.84 20.31 15.39
N PRO A 320 -19.15 21.62 15.47
CA PRO A 320 -20.50 22.13 15.24
C PRO A 320 -21.05 21.78 13.86
N ARG A 321 -22.37 21.55 13.77
CA ARG A 321 -23.03 21.13 12.52
C ARG A 321 -22.77 22.08 11.34
N GLU A 322 -22.84 23.39 11.56
CA GLU A 322 -22.57 24.39 10.53
C GLU A 322 -21.15 24.24 9.94
N GLN A 323 -20.17 23.95 10.79
CA GLN A 323 -18.79 23.70 10.37
C GLN A 323 -18.66 22.37 9.62
N ARG A 324 -19.33 21.30 10.09
CA ARG A 324 -19.39 20.01 9.37
C ARG A 324 -19.98 20.19 7.98
N ASP A 325 -21.07 20.96 7.85
CA ASP A 325 -21.75 21.23 6.56
C ASP A 325 -20.85 22.04 5.60
N ALA A 326 -20.10 23.02 6.12
CA ALA A 326 -19.13 23.78 5.34
C ALA A 326 -17.98 22.91 4.80
N TRP A 327 -17.48 21.96 5.60
CA TRP A 327 -16.46 21.00 5.19
C TRP A 327 -16.99 19.97 4.19
N ARG A 328 -18.24 19.53 4.38
CA ARG A 328 -18.91 18.59 3.46
C ARG A 328 -18.99 19.13 2.04
N ALA A 329 -19.21 20.44 1.88
CA ALA A 329 -19.17 21.11 0.57
C ALA A 329 -17.80 21.01 -0.14
N LYS A 330 -16.73 20.72 0.61
CA LYS A 330 -15.37 20.47 0.11
C LYS A 330 -15.03 18.98 -0.01
N HIS A 331 -16.02 18.08 0.13
CA HIS A 331 -15.84 16.63 0.20
C HIS A 331 -14.99 16.15 1.40
N VAL A 332 -15.07 16.88 2.52
CA VAL A 332 -14.53 16.46 3.81
C VAL A 332 -15.71 16.10 4.72
N PHE A 333 -15.89 14.81 4.98
CA PHE A 333 -17.06 14.23 5.61
C PHE A 333 -16.78 13.89 7.08
N PHE A 334 -17.35 14.65 8.00
CA PHE A 334 -17.28 14.36 9.43
C PHE A 334 -18.28 13.27 9.81
N PHE A 335 -17.86 12.31 10.62
CA PHE A 335 -18.70 11.21 11.08
C PHE A 335 -18.49 10.91 12.57
N ASP A 336 -19.54 10.40 13.21
CA ASP A 336 -19.49 9.96 14.62
C ASP A 336 -19.36 8.43 14.73
N THR A 337 -19.82 7.69 13.72
CA THR A 337 -19.69 6.23 13.63
C THR A 337 -19.20 5.81 12.26
N TYR A 338 -18.52 4.66 12.17
CA TYR A 338 -18.09 4.11 10.89
C TYR A 338 -19.25 3.68 9.98
N VAL A 339 -20.47 3.52 10.53
CA VAL A 339 -21.69 3.37 9.72
C VAL A 339 -22.06 4.70 9.07
N GLY A 340 -21.97 5.82 9.80
CA GLY A 340 -22.13 7.16 9.24
C GLY A 340 -21.09 7.45 8.14
N ALA A 341 -19.83 7.09 8.37
CA ALA A 341 -18.78 7.17 7.36
C ALA A 341 -19.13 6.33 6.12
N ALA A 342 -19.66 5.12 6.30
CA ALA A 342 -20.06 4.24 5.21
C ALA A 342 -21.19 4.83 4.35
N VAL A 343 -22.15 5.51 4.96
CA VAL A 343 -23.23 6.22 4.23
C VAL A 343 -22.63 7.29 3.33
N ASP A 344 -21.73 8.11 3.85
CA ASP A 344 -21.05 9.16 3.09
C ASP A 344 -20.12 8.57 2.02
N ALA A 345 -19.43 7.47 2.32
CA ALA A 345 -18.59 6.74 1.38
C ALA A 345 -19.37 6.14 0.21
N PHE A 346 -20.58 5.63 0.47
CA PHE A 346 -21.48 5.18 -0.59
C PHE A 346 -21.91 6.34 -1.49
N HIS A 347 -22.29 7.48 -0.91
CA HIS A 347 -22.66 8.67 -1.69
C HIS A 347 -21.50 9.28 -2.47
N ALA A 348 -20.27 9.19 -1.93
CA ALA A 348 -19.05 9.56 -2.63
C ALA A 348 -18.63 8.54 -3.70
N GLY A 349 -19.32 7.41 -3.83
CA GLY A 349 -19.04 6.38 -4.83
C GLY A 349 -17.74 5.63 -4.58
N VAL A 350 -17.25 5.55 -3.33
CA VAL A 350 -16.01 4.84 -3.00
C VAL A 350 -16.23 3.45 -2.40
N ILE A 351 -17.45 3.13 -1.96
CA ILE A 351 -17.85 1.77 -1.56
C ILE A 351 -19.21 1.38 -2.15
N SER A 352 -19.48 0.08 -2.19
CA SER A 352 -20.76 -0.47 -2.65
C SER A 352 -21.86 -0.36 -1.59
N ARG A 353 -23.13 -0.43 -2.01
CA ARG A 353 -24.26 -0.51 -1.07
C ARG A 353 -24.15 -1.73 -0.16
N ASP A 354 -23.78 -2.89 -0.70
CA ASP A 354 -23.60 -4.11 0.09
C ASP A 354 -22.45 -3.96 1.10
N GLY A 355 -21.45 -3.15 0.77
CA GLY A 355 -20.38 -2.78 1.69
C GLY A 355 -20.92 -2.06 2.92
N VAL A 356 -21.85 -1.10 2.74
CA VAL A 356 -22.52 -0.43 3.87
C VAL A 356 -23.23 -1.43 4.79
N ASP A 357 -23.90 -2.44 4.23
CA ASP A 357 -24.58 -3.48 5.04
C ASP A 357 -23.56 -4.33 5.84
N ARG A 358 -22.42 -4.69 5.24
CA ARG A 358 -21.34 -5.43 5.93
C ARG A 358 -20.73 -4.61 7.06
N ILE A 359 -20.49 -3.32 6.84
CA ILE A 359 -19.97 -2.39 7.86
C ILE A 359 -20.98 -2.23 9.00
N ALA A 360 -22.25 -2.05 8.68
CA ALA A 360 -23.33 -1.93 9.67
C ALA A 360 -23.43 -3.17 10.58
N ALA A 361 -23.37 -4.37 9.99
CA ALA A 361 -23.38 -5.61 10.76
C ALA A 361 -22.15 -5.72 11.68
N ALA A 362 -20.95 -5.49 11.13
CA ALA A 362 -19.70 -5.55 11.89
C ALA A 362 -19.64 -4.51 13.01
N ALA A 363 -20.13 -3.29 12.78
CA ALA A 363 -20.19 -2.23 13.80
C ALA A 363 -21.13 -2.61 14.95
N THR A 364 -22.29 -3.20 14.65
CA THR A 364 -23.26 -3.65 15.66
C THR A 364 -22.66 -4.73 16.55
N GLU A 365 -22.03 -5.75 15.95
CA GLU A 365 -21.37 -6.82 16.68
C GLU A 365 -20.21 -6.29 17.54
N SER A 366 -19.34 -5.47 16.94
CA SER A 366 -18.17 -4.92 17.62
C SER A 366 -18.55 -4.02 18.79
N LEU A 367 -19.59 -3.17 18.64
CA LEU A 367 -20.05 -2.29 19.73
C LEU A 367 -20.60 -3.11 20.90
N ALA A 368 -21.37 -4.17 20.62
CA ALA A 368 -21.96 -5.03 21.64
C ALA A 368 -20.90 -5.76 22.49
N ALA A 369 -19.72 -6.03 21.92
CA ALA A 369 -18.60 -6.68 22.59
C ALA A 369 -17.78 -5.75 23.50
N ILE A 370 -17.95 -4.42 23.42
CA ILE A 370 -17.17 -3.48 24.21
C ILE A 370 -17.65 -3.44 25.66
N SER A 371 -16.71 -3.58 26.60
CA SER A 371 -16.95 -3.36 28.03
C SER A 371 -16.76 -1.88 28.38
N PHE A 372 -17.86 -1.15 28.47
CA PHE A 372 -17.85 0.27 28.84
C PHE A 372 -17.72 0.47 30.36
N PRO A 373 -17.01 1.51 30.82
CA PRO A 373 -16.89 1.81 32.24
C PRO A 373 -18.19 2.37 32.84
N SER A 374 -19.13 2.86 32.02
CA SER A 374 -20.45 3.29 32.49
C SER A 374 -21.57 2.93 31.50
N PRO A 375 -22.78 2.62 32.00
CA PRO A 375 -23.95 2.41 31.15
C PRO A 375 -24.33 3.63 30.32
N ALA A 376 -24.14 4.84 30.85
CA ALA A 376 -24.45 6.08 30.13
C ALA A 376 -23.57 6.28 28.89
N LEU A 377 -22.27 5.98 29.00
CA LEU A 377 -21.36 6.05 27.84
C LEU A 377 -21.76 5.03 26.77
N ARG A 378 -22.11 3.82 27.18
CA ARG A 378 -22.60 2.78 26.26
C ARG A 378 -23.86 3.23 25.53
N GLN A 379 -24.87 3.71 26.27
CA GLN A 379 -26.14 4.17 25.70
C GLN A 379 -25.94 5.32 24.69
N ALA A 380 -25.01 6.25 24.96
CA ALA A 380 -24.69 7.32 24.02
C ALA A 380 -24.13 6.79 22.69
N ARG A 381 -23.21 5.80 22.73
CA ARG A 381 -22.65 5.17 21.51
C ARG A 381 -23.68 4.32 20.76
N GLU A 382 -24.54 3.61 21.49
CA GLU A 382 -25.65 2.86 20.90
C GLU A 382 -26.65 3.79 20.20
N ALA A 383 -26.95 4.95 20.78
CA ALA A 383 -27.83 5.95 20.16
C ALA A 383 -27.23 6.56 18.88
N GLU A 384 -25.92 6.84 18.87
CA GLU A 384 -25.21 7.31 17.67
C GLU A 384 -25.23 6.25 16.57
N LEU A 385 -24.94 4.99 16.92
CA LEU A 385 -24.97 3.88 15.97
C LEU A 385 -26.37 3.66 15.40
N GLU A 386 -27.41 3.64 16.24
CA GLU A 386 -28.78 3.41 15.78
C GLU A 386 -29.27 4.49 14.80
N ARG A 387 -28.92 5.75 15.06
CA ARG A 387 -29.18 6.86 14.14
C ARG A 387 -28.55 6.60 12.76
N ASP A 388 -27.28 6.20 12.73
CA ASP A 388 -26.56 6.00 11.47
C ASP A 388 -26.97 4.69 10.78
N LEU A 389 -27.38 3.66 11.53
CA LEU A 389 -28.02 2.45 11.00
C LEU A 389 -29.38 2.76 10.33
N ALA A 390 -30.15 3.70 10.88
CA ALA A 390 -31.38 4.15 10.24
C ALA A 390 -31.10 4.82 8.88
N LEU A 391 -30.05 5.64 8.79
CA LEU A 391 -29.59 6.23 7.53
C LEU A 391 -29.12 5.16 6.53
N ALA A 392 -28.31 4.20 6.97
CA ALA A 392 -27.85 3.10 6.13
C ALA A 392 -29.00 2.25 5.57
N ARG A 393 -30.04 1.98 6.38
CA ARG A 393 -31.24 1.24 5.95
C ARG A 393 -32.07 2.02 4.92
N ALA A 394 -32.03 3.35 4.95
CA ALA A 394 -32.75 4.20 4.01
C ALA A 394 -32.06 4.32 2.63
N LEU A 395 -30.80 3.88 2.49
CA LEU A 395 -30.08 3.93 1.22
C LEU A 395 -30.73 3.05 0.14
N PRO A 396 -30.77 3.51 -1.12
CA PRO A 396 -31.34 2.74 -2.22
C PRO A 396 -30.56 1.44 -2.43
N ARG A 397 -31.29 0.34 -2.64
CA ARG A 397 -30.71 -0.92 -3.09
C ARG A 397 -30.85 -1.02 -4.60
N THR A 398 -29.75 -1.32 -5.30
CA THR A 398 -29.82 -1.63 -6.72
C THR A 398 -30.70 -2.85 -6.89
N GLN A 399 -31.89 -2.71 -7.50
CA GLN A 399 -32.65 -3.87 -7.93
C GLN A 399 -31.78 -4.63 -8.92
N ALA A 400 -31.51 -5.91 -8.64
CA ALA A 400 -30.96 -6.79 -9.65
C ALA A 400 -31.84 -6.64 -10.89
N LEU A 401 -31.27 -6.10 -11.97
CA LEU A 401 -31.91 -6.07 -13.28
C LEU A 401 -32.33 -7.50 -13.57
N GLY A 402 -33.63 -7.77 -13.42
CA GLY A 402 -34.21 -9.06 -13.71
C GLY A 402 -33.93 -9.35 -15.16
N LEU A 403 -32.99 -10.26 -15.41
CA LEU A 403 -32.91 -10.97 -16.67
C LEU A 403 -34.22 -11.76 -16.79
N SER A 404 -35.21 -11.13 -17.41
CA SER A 404 -36.42 -11.80 -17.87
C SER A 404 -35.97 -12.85 -18.89
N PRO A 405 -36.34 -14.13 -18.71
CA PRO A 405 -36.02 -15.14 -19.70
C PRO A 405 -36.87 -14.85 -20.95
N ARG A 406 -36.20 -14.61 -22.08
CA ARG A 406 -36.78 -14.77 -23.41
C ARG A 406 -35.85 -15.60 -24.25
#